data_AF-B1WQM6-F1
#
_entry.id   AF-B1WQM6-F1
#
_cell.length_a   1.000
_cell.length_b   1.000
_cell.length_c   1.000
_cell.angle_alpha   90.00
_cell.angle_beta   90.00
_cell.angle_gamma   90.00
#
_symmetry.space_group_name_H-M   'P 1'
#
loop_
_entity.id
_entity.type
_entity.pdbx_description
1 polymer ?
#
loop_
_entity_poly.entity_id
_entity_poly.type
_entity_poly.pdbx_seq_one_letter_code
_entity_poly.pdbx_strand_id
1 'polypeptide(L)'
;MALKDFVPHINIKDIAEDLGIPGITAIVLLPVLIPVAGKAAKPIAKATIKGGVVLYEKGKGVIANVGETFEDIVAESLAELAEEKNQTTAIAEGNN
;
A
#
# COMPACT_ATOMS: atom_id res chain seq x y z
N MET A 1 -5.77 -23.19 31.12
CA MET A 1 -5.44 -21.91 30.48
C MET A 1 -6.58 -21.55 29.54
N ALA A 2 -7.28 -20.45 29.80
CA ALA A 2 -8.50 -20.11 29.06
C ALA A 2 -8.16 -19.30 27.80
N LEU A 3 -9.00 -19.38 26.77
CA LEU A 3 -8.81 -18.65 25.51
C LEU A 3 -8.66 -17.13 25.71
N LYS A 4 -9.36 -16.58 26.72
CA LYS A 4 -9.26 -15.17 27.15
C LYS A 4 -7.86 -14.78 27.68
N ASP A 5 -7.05 -15.74 28.09
CA ASP A 5 -5.69 -15.51 28.60
C ASP A 5 -4.64 -15.53 27.47
N PHE A 6 -5.03 -15.95 26.25
CA PHE A 6 -4.17 -16.01 25.06
C PHE A 6 -4.41 -14.81 24.11
N VAL A 7 -5.51 -14.10 24.26
CA VAL A 7 -5.86 -12.96 23.41
C VAL A 7 -5.32 -11.67 24.05
N PRO A 8 -4.28 -11.03 23.48
CA PRO A 8 -3.91 -9.69 23.91
C PRO A 8 -5.11 -8.75 23.72
N HIS A 9 -5.29 -7.80 24.64
CA HIS A 9 -6.37 -6.82 24.57
C HIS A 9 -6.05 -5.84 23.44
N ILE A 10 -6.32 -6.26 22.21
CA ILE A 10 -6.10 -5.48 21.01
C ILE A 10 -7.32 -4.57 20.82
N ASN A 11 -7.16 -3.29 21.13
CA ASN A 11 -8.17 -2.28 20.84
C ASN A 11 -8.06 -1.89 19.35
N ILE A 12 -9.13 -2.08 18.60
CA ILE A 12 -9.21 -1.70 17.19
C ILE A 12 -9.05 -0.19 17.00
N LYS A 13 -9.44 0.61 18.01
CA LYS A 13 -9.26 2.06 18.02
C LYS A 13 -7.78 2.43 18.08
N ASP A 14 -7.03 1.83 18.99
CA ASP A 14 -5.59 2.06 19.14
C ASP A 14 -4.82 1.61 17.88
N ILE A 15 -5.22 0.51 17.25
CA ILE A 15 -4.66 0.10 15.96
C ILE A 15 -4.92 1.15 14.88
N ALA A 16 -6.15 1.68 14.78
CA ALA A 16 -6.54 2.66 13.77
C ALA A 16 -5.87 4.03 13.98
N GLU A 17 -5.62 4.40 15.23
CA GLU A 17 -4.99 5.67 15.62
C GLU A 17 -3.45 5.61 15.47
N ASP A 18 -2.85 4.42 15.65
CA ASP A 18 -1.42 4.13 15.43
C ASP A 18 -1.13 3.59 14.00
N LEU A 19 -2.16 3.53 13.14
CA LEU A 19 -2.14 2.97 11.77
C LEU A 19 -1.45 3.90 10.76
N GLY A 20 -0.20 4.26 11.00
CA GLY A 20 0.70 4.59 9.90
C GLY A 20 0.96 3.37 9.01
N ILE A 21 2.01 3.41 8.19
CA ILE A 21 2.55 2.25 7.45
C ILE A 21 2.60 0.93 8.27
N PRO A 22 2.97 0.88 9.56
CA PRO A 22 2.98 -0.37 10.33
C PRO A 22 1.60 -1.02 10.52
N GLY A 23 0.53 -0.25 10.37
CA GLY A 23 -0.81 -0.70 10.63
C GLY A 23 -1.41 -1.60 9.54
N ILE A 24 -1.10 -1.34 8.27
CA ILE A 24 -1.49 -2.26 7.17
C ILE A 24 -0.82 -3.62 7.39
N THR A 25 0.45 -3.61 7.82
CA THR A 25 1.19 -4.83 8.15
C THR A 25 0.54 -5.59 9.30
N ALA A 26 0.07 -4.91 10.34
CA ALA A 26 -0.63 -5.53 11.46
C ALA A 26 -1.97 -6.16 11.04
N ILE A 27 -2.76 -5.49 10.19
CA ILE A 27 -4.03 -6.01 9.65
C ILE A 27 -3.80 -7.23 8.75
N VAL A 28 -2.75 -7.22 7.94
CA VAL A 28 -2.37 -8.35 7.07
C VAL A 28 -1.88 -9.55 7.89
N LEU A 29 -1.20 -9.31 9.02
CA LEU A 29 -0.66 -10.36 9.89
C LEU A 29 -1.67 -10.88 10.93
N LEU A 30 -2.75 -10.14 11.21
CA LEU A 30 -3.80 -10.52 12.16
C LEU A 30 -4.37 -11.95 11.93
N PRO A 31 -4.69 -12.38 10.68
CA PRO A 31 -5.21 -13.72 10.41
C PRO A 31 -4.17 -14.84 10.59
N VAL A 32 -2.88 -14.50 10.53
CA VAL A 32 -1.76 -15.42 10.70
C VAL A 32 -1.45 -15.66 12.18
N LEU A 33 -1.73 -14.68 13.05
CA LEU A 33 -1.47 -14.76 14.49
C LEU A 33 -2.61 -15.42 15.29
N ILE A 34 -3.84 -15.43 14.76
CA ILE A 34 -5.02 -15.98 15.43
C ILE A 34 -5.26 -17.52 15.31
N PRO A 35 -4.54 -18.36 14.52
CA PRO A 35 -5.03 -19.70 14.19
C PRO A 35 -4.95 -20.75 15.31
N VAL A 36 -4.85 -20.36 16.58
CA VAL A 36 -4.72 -21.29 17.72
C VAL A 36 -6.08 -21.73 18.31
N ALA A 37 -7.24 -21.18 17.89
CA ALA A 37 -8.50 -21.40 18.62
C ALA A 37 -9.46 -22.50 18.11
N GLY A 38 -9.28 -23.16 16.94
CA GLY A 38 -10.22 -24.24 16.57
C GLY A 38 -10.14 -24.83 15.15
N LYS A 39 -10.94 -25.88 14.90
CA LYS A 39 -10.95 -26.70 13.66
C LYS A 39 -11.19 -25.91 12.37
N ALA A 40 -11.78 -24.72 12.43
CA ALA A 40 -12.03 -23.83 11.29
C ALA A 40 -10.86 -22.88 10.94
N ALA A 41 -9.84 -22.76 11.79
CA ALA A 41 -8.74 -21.83 11.56
C ALA A 41 -7.84 -22.25 10.38
N LYS A 42 -7.59 -23.56 10.23
CA LYS A 42 -6.73 -24.12 9.17
C LYS A 42 -7.23 -23.80 7.74
N PRO A 43 -8.50 -24.02 7.38
CA PRO A 43 -8.98 -23.67 6.03
C PRO A 43 -8.98 -22.15 5.78
N ILE A 44 -9.30 -21.33 6.78
CA ILE A 44 -9.25 -19.86 6.66
C ILE A 44 -7.82 -19.39 6.39
N ALA A 45 -6.85 -19.83 7.20
CA ALA A 45 -5.45 -19.49 7.00
C ALA A 45 -4.96 -19.91 5.60
N LYS A 46 -5.34 -21.11 5.14
CA LYS A 46 -4.98 -21.60 3.80
C LYS A 46 -5.61 -20.75 2.68
N ALA A 47 -6.85 -20.32 2.85
CA ALA A 47 -7.54 -19.44 1.91
C ALA A 47 -6.91 -18.05 1.88
N THR A 48 -6.57 -17.47 3.04
CA THR A 48 -5.88 -16.19 3.15
C THR A 48 -4.52 -16.21 2.47
N ILE A 49 -3.69 -17.23 2.75
CA ILE A 49 -2.37 -17.37 2.12
C ILE A 49 -2.52 -17.47 0.59
N LYS A 50 -3.42 -18.32 0.10
CA LYS A 50 -3.64 -18.48 -1.34
C LYS A 50 -4.17 -17.19 -1.97
N GLY A 51 -5.12 -16.52 -1.34
CA GLY A 51 -5.67 -15.24 -1.78
C GLY A 51 -4.59 -14.15 -1.83
N GLY A 52 -3.73 -14.09 -0.82
CA GLY A 52 -2.60 -13.17 -0.75
C GLY A 52 -1.58 -13.39 -1.86
N VAL A 53 -1.22 -14.65 -2.15
CA VAL A 53 -0.32 -14.99 -3.26
C VAL A 53 -0.91 -14.54 -4.60
N VAL A 54 -2.18 -14.85 -4.87
CA VAL A 54 -2.85 -14.44 -6.12
C VAL A 54 -2.93 -12.92 -6.24
N LEU A 55 -3.24 -12.22 -5.15
CA LEU A 55 -3.28 -10.77 -5.12
C LEU A 55 -1.90 -10.16 -5.36
N TYR A 56 -0.84 -10.72 -4.77
CA TYR A 56 0.54 -10.28 -4.99
C TYR A 56 0.98 -10.47 -6.44
N GLU A 57 0.75 -11.65 -7.02
CA GLU A 57 1.12 -11.94 -8.41
C GLU A 57 0.38 -11.04 -9.41
N LYS A 58 -0.94 -10.85 -9.21
CA LYS A 58 -1.73 -9.94 -10.04
C LYS A 58 -1.35 -8.48 -9.81
N GLY A 59 -1.07 -8.09 -8.57
CA GLY A 59 -0.63 -6.76 -8.19
C GLY A 59 0.66 -6.36 -8.88
N LYS A 60 1.63 -7.28 -9.01
CA LYS A 60 2.87 -7.03 -9.77
C LYS A 60 2.61 -6.62 -11.23
N GLY A 61 1.64 -7.27 -11.89
CA GLY A 61 1.27 -6.92 -13.26
C GLY A 61 0.58 -5.56 -13.36
N VAL A 62 -0.29 -5.24 -12.40
CA VAL A 62 -0.98 -3.94 -12.33
C VAL A 62 0.01 -2.81 -12.07
N ILE A 63 0.98 -3.00 -11.17
CA ILE A 63 2.02 -1.99 -10.87
C ILE A 63 2.88 -1.71 -12.11
N ALA A 64 3.23 -2.73 -12.90
CA ALA A 64 4.00 -2.53 -14.13
C ALA A 64 3.25 -1.67 -15.15
N ASN A 65 1.95 -1.92 -15.35
CA ASN A 65 1.14 -1.18 -16.30
C ASN A 65 0.80 0.25 -15.82
N VAL A 66 0.61 0.44 -14.51
CA VAL A 66 0.37 1.78 -13.93
C VAL A 66 1.67 2.58 -13.89
N GLY A 67 2.83 1.93 -13.70
CA GLY A 67 4.14 2.57 -13.72
C GLY A 67 4.42 3.29 -15.03
N GLU A 68 4.19 2.63 -16.17
CA GLU A 68 4.38 3.23 -17.49
C GLU A 68 3.49 4.48 -17.70
N THR A 69 2.19 4.37 -17.45
CA THR A 69 1.27 5.52 -17.57
C THR A 69 1.61 6.64 -16.57
N PHE A 70 2.11 6.29 -15.38
CA PHE A 70 2.52 7.28 -14.39
C PHE A 70 3.83 7.98 -14.78
N GLU A 71 4.81 7.23 -15.30
CA GLU A 71 6.06 7.77 -15.84
C GLU A 71 5.79 8.75 -16.98
N ASP A 72 4.86 8.44 -17.89
CA ASP A 72 4.46 9.35 -18.97
C ASP A 72 3.87 10.65 -18.44
N ILE A 73 2.91 10.58 -17.51
CA ILE A 73 2.28 11.77 -16.90
C ILE A 73 3.30 12.63 -16.15
N VAL A 74 4.24 11.99 -15.43
CA VAL A 74 5.30 12.71 -14.73
C VAL A 74 6.26 13.37 -15.72
N ALA A 75 6.64 12.68 -16.79
CA ALA A 75 7.51 13.23 -17.83
C ALA A 75 6.86 14.43 -18.53
N GLU A 76 5.58 14.33 -18.87
CA GLU A 76 4.79 15.42 -19.46
C GLU A 76 4.74 16.63 -18.50
N SER A 77 4.38 16.40 -17.24
CA SER A 77 4.30 17.47 -16.23
C SER A 77 5.65 18.16 -16.00
N LEU A 78 6.76 17.41 -16.02
CA LEU A 78 8.11 17.98 -15.85
C LEU A 78 8.54 18.79 -17.08
N ALA A 79 8.18 18.35 -18.29
CA ALA A 79 8.44 19.08 -19.52
C ALA A 79 7.70 20.43 -19.54
N GLU A 80 6.42 20.44 -19.13
CA GLU A 80 5.63 21.66 -19.02
C GLU A 80 6.25 22.66 -18.04
N LEU A 81 6.67 22.22 -16.85
CA LEU A 81 7.33 23.08 -15.87
C LEU A 81 8.67 23.66 -16.38
N ALA A 82 9.44 22.88 -17.15
CA ALA A 82 10.69 23.33 -17.75
C ALA A 82 10.44 24.36 -18.86
N GLU A 83 9.37 24.18 -19.64
CA GLU A 83 8.97 25.10 -20.70
C GLU A 83 8.43 26.42 -20.14
N GLU A 84 7.62 26.39 -19.07
CA GLU A 84 7.19 27.60 -18.35
C GLU A 84 8.38 28.41 -17.81
N LYS A 85 9.40 27.73 -17.29
CA LYS A 85 10.64 28.35 -16.81
C LYS A 85 11.44 28.99 -17.95
N ASN A 86 11.58 28.30 -19.09
CA ASN A 86 12.31 28.82 -20.25
C ASN A 86 11.56 29.97 -20.94
N GLN A 87 10.23 29.92 -21.04
CA GLN A 87 9.44 31.04 -21.52
C GLN A 87 9.64 32.26 -20.63
N THR A 88 9.57 32.11 -19.31
CA THR A 88 9.82 33.20 -18.35
C THR A 88 11.20 33.86 -18.52
N THR A 89 12.24 33.09 -18.82
CA THR A 89 13.58 33.63 -19.11
C THR A 89 13.65 34.34 -20.47
N ALA A 90 13.00 33.80 -21.51
CA ALA A 90 12.98 34.42 -22.84
C ALA A 90 12.26 35.77 -22.88
N ILE A 91 11.19 35.96 -22.10
CA ILE A 91 10.52 37.28 -21.95
C ILE A 91 11.39 38.29 -21.19
N ALA A 92 12.29 37.83 -20.31
CA ALA A 92 13.21 38.70 -19.57
C ALA A 92 14.40 39.17 -20.42
N GLU A 93 14.83 38.37 -21.40
CA GLU A 93 15.96 38.72 -22.29
C GLU A 93 15.54 39.58 -23.50
N GLY A 94 14.28 39.48 -23.96
CA GLY A 94 13.77 40.27 -25.10
C GLY A 94 13.43 41.74 -24.81
N ASN A 95 13.59 42.21 -23.57
CA ASN A 95 13.24 43.58 -23.14
C ASN A 95 14.46 44.42 -22.69
N ASN A 96 15.66 44.17 -23.24
CA ASN A 96 16.85 45.00 -23.09
C ASN A 96 17.33 45.58 -24.42
#